data_AF-A0A7W9T3G4-F1
#
_entry.id   AF-A0A7W9T3G4-F1
#
_cell.length_a   1.000
_cell.length_b   1.000
_cell.length_c   1.000
_cell.angle_alpha   90.00
_cell.angle_beta   90.00
_cell.angle_gamma   90.00
#
_symmetry.space_group_name_H-M   'P 1'
#
loop_
_entity.id
_entity.type
_entity.pdbx_description
1 polymer ?
#
loop_
_entity_poly.entity_id
_entity_poly.type
_entity_poly.pdbx_seq_one_letter_code
_entity_poly.pdbx_strand_id
1 'polypeptide(L)' 'MRTASSYHISIGSPVDYEELVAYVVIRGQHVALLNQDRGADDIRVEFLEESKIGSGVEFDTLIEALQAAKKILLNK' A
#
# COMPACT_ATOMS: atom_id res chain seq x y z
N MET A 1 -14.78 19.80 -5.67
CA MET A 1 -14.14 18.50 -6.01
C MET A 1 -13.14 18.19 -4.91
N ARG A 2 -13.28 17.07 -4.20
CA ARG A 2 -12.21 16.59 -3.31
C ARG A 2 -10.99 16.37 -4.19
N THR A 3 -9.88 17.03 -3.91
CA THR A 3 -8.56 16.61 -4.39
C THR A 3 -8.37 15.21 -3.83
N ALA A 4 -8.71 14.18 -4.60
CA ALA A 4 -8.34 12.81 -4.26
C ALA A 4 -6.83 12.86 -4.08
N SER A 5 -6.36 12.54 -2.88
CA SER A 5 -4.94 12.51 -2.59
C SER A 5 -4.25 11.76 -3.72
N SER A 6 -3.13 12.30 -4.22
CA SER A 6 -2.40 11.70 -5.33
C SER A 6 -1.82 10.31 -5.01
N TYR A 7 -2.16 9.77 -3.84
CA TYR A 7 -1.84 8.46 -3.33
C TYR A 7 -3.02 7.88 -2.53
N HIS A 8 -3.17 6.57 -2.53
CA HIS A 8 -4.12 5.83 -1.69
C HIS A 8 -3.64 4.39 -1.47
N ILE A 9 -4.32 3.68 -0.58
CA ILE A 9 -4.12 2.24 -0.40
C ILE A 9 -5.25 1.53 -1.11
N SER A 10 -4.92 0.60 -2.01
CA SER A 10 -5.87 -0.27 -2.67
C SER A 10 -5.81 -1.65 -2.02
N ILE A 11 -6.91 -2.11 -1.45
CA ILE A 11 -7.01 -3.44 -0.85
C ILE A 11 -7.57 -4.38 -1.92
N GLY A 12 -6.80 -5.42 -2.24
CA GLY A 12 -7.18 -6.49 -3.15
C GLY A 12 -7.21 -7.84 -2.46
N SER A 13 -8.01 -8.75 -3.00
CA SER A 13 -7.89 -10.19 -2.77
C SER A 13 -7.64 -10.82 -4.14
N PRO A 14 -6.38 -10.87 -4.60
CA PRO A 14 -6.03 -11.60 -5.81
C PRO A 14 -6.46 -13.04 -5.64
N VAL A 15 -6.94 -13.64 -6.72
CA VAL A 15 -7.44 -15.02 -6.73
C VAL A 15 -6.37 -16.01 -6.26
N ASP A 16 -5.10 -15.65 -6.42
CA ASP A 16 -3.94 -16.48 -6.10
C ASP A 16 -3.45 -16.35 -4.64
N TYR A 17 -4.05 -15.46 -3.84
CA TYR A 17 -3.67 -15.24 -2.45
C TYR A 17 -4.84 -15.52 -1.50
N GLU A 18 -4.63 -16.41 -0.52
CA GLU A 18 -5.61 -16.65 0.55
C GLU A 18 -5.76 -15.44 1.47
N GLU A 19 -4.73 -14.59 1.55
CA GLU A 19 -4.71 -13.41 2.41
C GLU A 19 -5.00 -12.11 1.64
N LEU A 20 -5.49 -11.10 2.38
CA LEU A 20 -5.68 -9.75 1.88
C LEU A 20 -4.31 -9.13 1.56
N VAL A 21 -4.17 -8.59 0.34
CA VAL A 21 -3.00 -7.78 -0.02
C VAL A 21 -3.42 -6.33 -0.20
N ALA A 22 -2.59 -5.43 0.33
CA ALA A 22 -2.79 -4.00 0.18
C ALA A 22 -1.65 -3.39 -0.63
N TYR A 23 -2.01 -2.59 -1.63
CA TYR A 23 -1.06 -1.88 -2.48
C TYR A 23 -1.02 -0.42 -2.11
N VAL A 24 0.17 0.15 -2.02
CA VAL A 24 0.36 1.60 -2.06
C VAL A 24 0.26 2.02 -3.52
N VAL A 25 -0.71 2.88 -3.81
CA VAL A 25 -0.96 3.41 -5.15
C VAL A 25 -0.66 4.90 -5.16
N ILE A 26 0.23 5.35 -6.04
CA ILE A 26 0.58 6.76 -6.22
C ILE A 26 0.38 7.12 -7.68
N ARG A 27 -0.40 8.17 -7.95
CA ARG A 27 -0.75 8.65 -9.30
C ARG A 27 -1.28 7.52 -10.21
N GLY A 28 -2.01 6.57 -9.61
CA GLY A 28 -2.58 5.41 -10.31
C GLY A 28 -1.60 4.25 -10.54
N GLN A 29 -0.37 4.34 -10.04
CA GLN A 29 0.66 3.29 -10.15
C GLN A 29 0.86 2.57 -8.81
N HIS A 30 0.92 1.24 -8.84
CA HIS A 30 1.29 0.45 -7.66
C HIS A 30 2.79 0.59 -7.42
N VAL A 31 3.16 1.08 -6.24
CA VAL A 31 4.57 1.36 -5.89
C VAL A 31 5.12 0.41 -4.84
N ALA A 32 4.25 -0.09 -3.98
CA ALA A 32 4.62 -1.03 -2.93
C ALA A 32 3.45 -1.95 -2.56
N LEU A 33 3.78 -3.11 -2.01
CA LEU A 33 2.87 -4.11 -1.46
C LEU A 33 3.06 -4.16 0.06
N LEU A 34 1.95 -4.16 0.81
CA LEU A 34 1.94 -4.58 2.20
C LEU A 34 1.76 -6.10 2.21
N ASN A 35 2.81 -6.81 2.58
CA ASN A 35 2.85 -8.27 2.66
C ASN A 35 2.61 -8.72 4.12
N GLN A 36 1.71 -9.68 4.30
CA GLN A 36 1.39 -10.32 5.59
C GLN A 36 1.67 -11.84 5.62
N ASP A 37 2.40 -12.39 4.65
CA ASP A 37 2.70 -13.84 4.52
C ASP A 37 3.32 -14.48 5.78
N ARG A 38 3.87 -13.66 6.69
CA ARG A 38 4.44 -14.10 7.98
C ARG A 38 3.49 -13.95 9.16
N GLY A 39 2.21 -13.73 8.89
CA GLY A 39 1.15 -13.49 9.85
C GLY A 39 0.80 -12.01 10.00
N ALA A 40 -0.40 -11.75 10.51
CA ALA A 40 -0.97 -10.41 10.63
C ALA A 40 -0.14 -9.41 11.46
N ASP A 41 0.73 -9.91 12.35
CA ASP A 41 1.61 -9.11 13.20
C ASP A 41 2.98 -8.75 12.56
N ASP A 42 3.38 -9.40 11.46
CA ASP A 42 4.64 -9.14 10.72
C ASP A 42 4.32 -8.52 9.34
N ILE A 43 3.76 -7.31 9.36
CA ILE A 43 3.46 -6.54 8.14
C ILE A 43 4.75 -5.96 7.55
N ARG A 44 5.04 -6.31 6.30
CA ARG A 44 6.20 -5.83 5.55
C ARG A 44 5.79 -4.97 4.39
N VAL A 45 6.63 -4.02 4.04
CA VAL A 45 6.43 -3.16 2.87
C VAL A 45 7.47 -3.53 1.83
N GLU A 46 7.02 -4.05 0.70
CA GLU A 46 7.85 -4.48 -0.42
C GLU A 46 7.66 -3.53 -1.58
N PHE A 47 8.73 -2.88 -2.04
CA PHE A 47 8.66 -1.99 -3.19
C PHE A 47 8.66 -2.79 -4.49
N LEU A 48 7.81 -2.39 -5.44
CA LEU A 48 7.69 -3.06 -6.72
C LEU A 48 8.71 -2.47 -7.72
N GLU A 49 9.54 -3.32 -8.32
CA GLU A 49 10.60 -2.90 -9.26
C GLU A 49 10.06 -2.17 -10.50
N GLU A 50 8.80 -2.42 -10.89
CA GLU A 50 8.15 -1.81 -12.05
C GLU A 50 7.61 -0.38 -11.79
N SER A 51 7.84 0.18 -10.60
CA SER A 51 7.47 1.55 -10.28
C SER A 51 8.29 2.56 -11.11
N LYS A 52 7.79 2.89 -12.30
CA LYS A 52 8.22 4.00 -13.18
C LYS A 52 8.12 5.41 -12.54
N ILE A 53 7.76 5.53 -11.26
CA ILE A 53 7.90 6.78 -10.51
C ILE A 53 9.41 7.00 -10.29
N GLY A 54 10.05 7.64 -11.26
CA GLY A 54 11.49 7.69 -11.49
C GLY A 54 12.38 8.36 -10.43
N SER A 55 12.05 8.31 -9.14
CA SER A 55 12.89 8.85 -8.07
C SER A 55 12.55 8.31 -6.67
N GLY A 56 11.81 7.20 -6.56
CA GLY A 56 11.36 6.69 -5.26
C GLY A 56 10.12 7.41 -4.73
N VAL A 57 9.62 6.93 -3.60
CA VAL A 57 8.49 7.52 -2.88
C VAL A 57 9.06 8.33 -1.71
N GLU A 58 8.64 9.59 -1.57
CA GLU A 58 8.98 10.39 -0.40
C GLU A 58 8.59 9.64 0.88
N PHE A 59 9.50 9.56 1.84
CA PHE A 59 9.32 8.74 3.03
C PHE A 59 8.04 9.12 3.80
N ASP A 60 7.76 10.42 3.92
CA ASP A 60 6.55 10.91 4.58
C ASP A 60 5.27 10.46 3.88
N THR A 61 5.26 10.43 2.53
CA THR A 61 4.11 9.94 1.76
C THR A 61 3.87 8.45 2.01
N LEU A 62 4.94 7.68 2.11
CA LEU A 62 4.84 6.26 2.45
C LEU A 62 4.28 6.08 3.86
N ILE A 63 4.80 6.80 4.85
CA ILE A 63 4.32 6.72 6.24
C ILE A 63 2.84 7.09 6.35
N GLU A 64 2.40 8.16 5.68
CA GLU A 64 1.00 8.55 5.66
C GLU A 64 0.09 7.47 5.07
N ALA A 65 0.50 6.87 3.94
CA ALA A 65 -0.25 5.80 3.30
C ALA A 65 -0.34 4.56 4.21
N LEU A 66 0.77 4.17 4.85
CA LEU A 66 0.81 3.03 5.79
C LEU A 66 -0.04 3.28 7.04
N GLN A 67 -0.03 4.49 7.59
CA GLN A 67 -0.87 4.85 8.73
C GLN A 67 -2.36 4.82 8.37
N ALA A 68 -2.72 5.24 7.16
CA ALA A 68 -4.10 5.14 6.66
C ALA A 68 -4.51 3.66 6.49
N ALA A 69 -3.65 2.82 5.90
CA ALA A 69 -3.89 1.37 5.79
C ALA A 69 -4.13 0.74 7.17
N LYS A 70 -3.25 1.02 8.13
CA LYS A 70 -3.34 0.50 9.49
C LYS A 70 -4.68 0.85 10.15
N LYS A 71 -5.20 2.07 9.97
CA LYS A 71 -6.50 2.47 10.52
C LYS A 71 -7.65 1.65 9.92
N ILE A 72 -7.63 1.43 8.60
CA ILE A 72 -8.64 0.63 7.89
C ILE A 72 -8.60 -0.82 8.38
N LEU A 73 -7.41 -1.42 8.44
CA LEU A 73 -7.22 -2.82 8.84
C LEU A 73 -7.59 -3.08 10.31
N LEU A 74 -7.31 -2.12 11.20
CA LEU A 74 -7.59 -2.26 12.63
C LEU A 74 -9.02 -1.87 13.04
N ASN A 75 -9.88 -1.47 12.08
CA ASN A 75 -11.28 -1.11 12.30
C ASN A 75 -11.50 -0.21 13.54
N LYS A 76 -10.76 0.91 13.61
CA LYS A 76 -10.95 2.00 14.59
C LYS A 76 -11.51 3.25 13.94
#